data_AF-A0AA40JQG5-F1
#
_entry.id   AF-A0AA40JQG5-F1
#
_cell.length_a   1.000
_cell.length_b   1.000
_cell.length_c   1.000
_cell.angle_alpha   90.00
_cell.angle_beta   90.00
_cell.angle_gamma   90.00
#
_symmetry.space_group_name_H-M   'P 1'
#
loop_
_entity.id
_entity.type
_entity.pdbx_description
1 polymer ?
#
loop_
_entity_poly.entity_id
_entity_poly.type
_entity_poly.pdbx_seq_one_letter_code
_entity_poly.pdbx_strand_id
1 'polypeptide(L)'
;MIFSHRAGLAAIGLLALVSASAPTAAAAPAPQRAGTTGLAAHHWELEAWSGRKLPEGKPLRLDFDAGRFSADTGCNRAGGAYRVKGRTIRLGDGKGGFASTL
;
A
#
# COMPACT_ATOMS: atom_id res chain seq x y z
N MET A 1 -30.08 -7.61 -69.90
CA MET A 1 -29.42 -6.29 -69.95
C MET A 1 -29.86 -5.54 -68.69
N ILE A 2 -29.10 -5.50 -67.58
CA ILE A 2 -27.86 -4.75 -67.27
C ILE A 2 -28.10 -3.22 -67.16
N PHE A 3 -28.09 -2.74 -65.89
CA PHE A 3 -27.70 -1.42 -65.32
C PHE A 3 -28.46 -0.15 -65.79
N SER A 4 -28.73 0.90 -65.00
CA SER A 4 -28.07 1.40 -63.78
C SER A 4 -28.93 2.46 -63.05
N HIS A 5 -28.61 2.67 -61.77
CA HIS A 5 -29.24 3.50 -60.72
C HIS A 5 -29.15 5.03 -60.87
N ARG A 6 -29.99 5.76 -60.11
CA ARG A 6 -29.67 6.77 -59.03
C ARG A 6 -31.00 7.34 -58.48
N ALA A 7 -31.20 7.81 -57.25
CA ALA A 7 -30.66 7.68 -55.89
C ALA A 7 -31.48 8.68 -55.03
N GLY A 8 -31.90 8.33 -53.81
CA GLY A 8 -32.53 9.24 -52.85
C GLY A 8 -33.69 8.56 -52.11
N LEU A 9 -33.83 8.58 -50.80
CA LEU A 9 -33.17 9.31 -49.73
C LEU A 9 -33.01 8.39 -48.51
N ALA A 10 -31.94 8.64 -47.77
CA ALA A 10 -31.55 7.93 -46.55
C ALA A 10 -32.54 8.17 -45.40
N ALA A 11 -32.81 7.12 -44.63
CA ALA A 11 -33.26 7.24 -43.25
C ALA A 11 -32.35 6.38 -42.38
N ILE A 12 -31.23 6.96 -41.96
CA ILE A 12 -30.32 6.38 -40.96
C ILE A 12 -31.01 6.59 -39.62
N GLY A 13 -31.57 5.52 -39.06
CA GLY A 13 -32.07 5.50 -37.69
C GLY A 13 -30.90 5.67 -36.72
N LEU A 14 -30.88 6.79 -36.01
CA LEU A 14 -29.89 7.14 -35.00
C LEU A 14 -30.09 6.21 -33.78
N LEU A 15 -29.22 5.21 -33.60
CA LEU A 15 -29.13 4.44 -32.35
C LEU A 15 -28.62 5.38 -31.25
N ALA A 16 -29.50 5.71 -30.30
CA ALA A 16 -29.14 6.46 -29.10
C ALA A 16 -28.15 5.63 -28.26
N LEU A 17 -26.90 6.09 -28.19
CA LEU A 17 -25.90 5.59 -27.24
C LEU A 17 -26.30 6.04 -25.84
N VAL A 18 -26.85 5.12 -25.04
CA VAL A 18 -27.04 5.37 -23.60
C VAL A 18 -25.65 5.28 -22.95
N SER A 19 -25.01 6.42 -22.72
CA SER A 19 -23.79 6.49 -21.93
C SER A 19 -24.16 6.34 -20.46
N ALA A 20 -24.09 5.10 -19.94
CA ALA A 20 -24.15 4.84 -18.51
C ALA A 20 -22.88 5.39 -17.85
N SER A 21 -22.94 6.60 -17.31
CA SER A 21 -21.91 7.14 -16.42
C SER A 21 -22.00 6.42 -15.08
N ALA A 22 -21.21 5.37 -14.91
CA ALA A 22 -21.00 4.78 -13.59
C ALA A 22 -20.31 5.82 -12.69
N PRO A 23 -20.80 6.06 -11.46
CA PRO A 23 -20.08 6.92 -10.53
C PRO A 23 -18.74 6.27 -10.21
N THR A 24 -17.64 7.00 -10.43
CA THR A 24 -16.34 6.61 -9.89
C THR A 24 -16.46 6.64 -8.37
N ALA A 25 -16.69 5.48 -7.75
CA ALA A 25 -16.62 5.35 -6.31
C ALA A 25 -15.19 5.71 -5.89
N ALA A 26 -15.03 6.86 -5.24
CA ALA A 26 -13.78 7.20 -4.57
C ALA A 26 -13.50 6.08 -3.55
N ALA A 27 -12.52 5.24 -3.85
CA ALA A 27 -12.12 4.16 -2.95
C ALA A 27 -11.73 4.80 -1.61
N ALA A 28 -12.52 4.53 -0.56
CA ALA A 28 -12.17 4.91 0.80
C ALA A 28 -10.73 4.41 1.08
N PRO A 29 -9.85 5.22 1.70
CA PRO A 29 -8.48 4.80 1.95
C PRO A 29 -8.51 3.49 2.75
N ALA A 30 -8.01 2.43 2.12
CA ALA A 30 -8.03 1.10 2.70
C ALA A 30 -7.40 1.11 4.10
N PRO A 31 -7.89 0.33 5.07
CA PRO A 31 -7.42 0.31 6.47
C PRO A 31 -5.90 0.11 6.61
N GLN A 32 -5.26 -0.48 5.60
CA GLN A 32 -3.81 -0.57 5.46
C GLN A 32 -3.11 0.80 5.49
N ARG A 33 -3.63 1.81 4.77
CA ARG A 33 -3.01 3.14 4.67
C ARG A 33 -3.10 3.89 6.00
N ALA A 34 -4.26 3.80 6.66
CA ALA A 34 -4.45 4.37 8.00
C ALA A 34 -3.50 3.75 9.03
N GLY A 35 -3.35 2.42 9.03
CA GLY A 35 -2.43 1.71 9.92
C GLY A 35 -0.96 2.08 9.69
N THR A 36 -0.53 2.22 8.43
CA THR A 36 0.85 2.64 8.11
C THR A 36 1.13 4.08 8.53
N THR A 37 0.15 4.99 8.38
CA THR A 37 0.30 6.40 8.80
C THR A 37 0.42 6.53 10.32
N GLY A 38 -0.36 5.77 11.09
CA GLY A 38 -0.29 5.81 12.54
C GLY A 38 1.06 5.35 13.10
N LEU A 39 1.65 4.29 12.52
CA LEU A 39 2.98 3.83 12.93
C LEU A 39 4.08 4.81 12.54
N ALA A 40 4.00 5.40 11.34
CA ALA A 40 5.00 6.33 10.82
C ALA A 40 4.98 7.71 11.50
N ALA A 41 3.91 8.04 12.23
CA ALA A 41 3.82 9.27 13.01
C ALA A 41 4.70 9.27 14.28
N HIS A 42 5.30 8.13 14.62
CA HIS A 42 6.03 7.94 15.86
C HIS A 42 7.37 7.22 15.63
N HIS A 43 8.32 7.51 16.52
CA HIS A 43 9.52 6.71 16.71
C HIS A 43 9.29 5.78 17.91
N TRP A 44 9.65 4.51 17.77
CA TRP A 44 9.36 3.50 18.77
C TRP A 44 10.66 3.04 19.42
N GLU A 45 10.75 3.19 20.74
CA GLU A 45 11.85 2.63 21.52
C GLU A 45 11.38 1.37 22.25
N LEU A 46 12.22 0.34 22.24
CA LEU A 46 11.95 -0.85 23.05
C LEU A 46 12.21 -0.49 24.52
N GLU A 47 11.22 -0.73 25.38
CA GLU A 47 11.35 -0.47 26.83
C GLU A 47 11.78 -1.73 27.60
N ALA A 48 11.25 -2.88 27.19
CA ALA A 48 11.50 -4.17 27.82
C ALA A 48 11.41 -5.31 26.81
N TRP A 49 12.17 -6.38 27.07
CA TRP A 49 12.15 -7.61 26.29
C TRP A 49 11.92 -8.82 27.21
N SER A 50 10.90 -9.62 26.90
CA SER A 50 10.52 -10.80 27.69
C SER A 50 10.39 -10.51 29.19
N GLY A 51 9.78 -9.37 29.54
CA GLY A 51 9.54 -8.95 30.92
C GLY A 51 10.74 -8.34 31.65
N ARG A 52 11.88 -8.16 30.97
CA ARG A 52 13.08 -7.54 31.55
C ARG A 52 13.35 -6.18 30.92
N LYS A 53 13.68 -5.19 31.75
CA LYS A 53 14.15 -3.89 31.27
C LYS A 53 15.47 -4.07 30.51
N LEU A 54 15.66 -3.28 29.46
CA LEU A 54 16.92 -3.28 28.72
C LEU A 54 18.06 -2.72 29.58
N PRO A 55 19.30 -3.20 29.40
CA PRO A 55 20.47 -2.56 29.99
C PRO A 55 20.59 -1.11 29.51
N GLU A 56 21.08 -0.23 30.38
CA GLU A 56 21.36 1.16 29.99
C GLU A 56 22.36 1.21 28.83
N GLY A 57 22.16 2.14 27.91
CA GLY A 57 23.01 2.31 26.73
C GLY A 57 22.83 1.24 25.64
N LYS A 58 21.80 0.39 25.72
CA LYS A 58 21.41 -0.56 24.65
C LYS A 58 20.10 -0.14 23.98
N PRO A 59 20.03 1.02 23.30
CA PRO A 59 18.81 1.45 22.64
C PRO A 59 18.48 0.49 21.50
N LEU A 60 17.23 0.03 21.47
CA LEU A 60 16.65 -0.57 20.28
C LEU A 60 15.54 0.36 19.80
N ARG A 61 15.74 0.93 18.61
CA ARG A 61 14.77 1.83 17.97
C ARG A 61 14.16 1.16 16.76
N LEU A 62 12.85 1.33 16.59
CA LEU A 62 12.08 0.90 15.43
C LEU A 62 11.37 2.11 14.81
N ASP A 63 11.52 2.26 13.50
CA ASP A 63 10.88 3.32 12.72
C ASP A 63 10.11 2.73 11.54
N PHE A 64 9.04 3.42 11.15
CA PHE A 64 8.22 3.06 10.00
C PHE A 64 8.11 4.25 9.06
N ASP A 65 8.31 4.03 7.77
CA ASP A 65 8.11 5.05 6.75
C ASP A 65 7.79 4.42 5.40
N ALA A 66 6.86 5.02 4.64
CA ALA A 66 6.55 4.65 3.26
C ALA A 66 6.41 3.12 2.99
N GLY A 67 5.86 2.36 3.95
CA GLY A 67 5.71 0.90 3.84
C GLY A 67 7.00 0.09 4.07
N ARG A 68 8.04 0.73 4.60
CA ARG A 68 9.29 0.13 5.08
C ARG A 68 9.52 0.39 6.56
N PHE A 69 10.23 -0.53 7.20
CA PHE A 69 10.66 -0.38 8.58
C PHE A 69 12.18 -0.38 8.65
N SER A 70 12.71 0.26 9.69
CA SER A 70 14.11 0.14 10.10
C SER A 70 14.19 -0.15 11.58
N ALA A 71 15.08 -1.05 11.96
CA ALA A 71 15.43 -1.37 13.33
C ALA A 71 16.93 -1.07 13.54
N ASP A 72 17.24 -0.35 14.60
CA ASP A 72 18.61 -0.05 15.03
C ASP A 72 18.80 -0.57 16.45
N THR A 73 19.90 -1.30 16.67
CA THR A 73 20.27 -1.87 17.97
C THR A 73 21.57 -1.29 18.52
N GLY A 74 22.04 -0.17 17.95
CA GLY A 74 23.37 0.40 18.15
C GLY A 74 24.49 -0.39 17.44
N CYS A 75 24.49 -1.72 17.52
CA CYS A 75 25.49 -2.57 16.86
C CYS A 75 25.07 -2.95 15.44
N ASN A 76 23.82 -3.38 15.27
CA ASN A 76 23.31 -3.88 14.01
C ASN A 76 22.11 -3.06 13.57
N ARG A 77 21.95 -2.94 12.25
CA ARG A 77 20.74 -2.39 11.63
C ARG A 77 20.06 -3.44 10.78
N ALA A 78 18.74 -3.45 10.85
CA ALA A 78 17.89 -4.27 9.99
C ALA A 78 16.78 -3.43 9.37
N GLY A 79 16.29 -3.83 8.20
CA GLY A 79 15.15 -3.16 7.59
C GLY A 79 14.50 -3.99 6.50
N GLY A 80 13.33 -3.54 6.06
CA GLY A 80 12.58 -4.21 5.01
C GLY A 80 11.20 -3.62 4.78
N ALA A 81 10.43 -4.25 3.90
CA ALA A 81 9.02 -3.93 3.72
C ALA A 81 8.21 -4.30 4.98
N TYR A 82 7.07 -3.66 5.20
CA TYR A 82 6.08 -4.11 6.17
C TYR A 82 4.64 -3.94 5.66
N ARG A 83 3.72 -4.63 6.32
CA ARG A 83 2.28 -4.59 6.08
C ARG A 83 1.53 -4.51 7.40
N VAL A 84 0.40 -3.81 7.41
CA VAL A 84 -0.51 -3.71 8.55
C VAL A 84 -1.85 -4.31 8.16
N LYS A 85 -2.32 -5.29 8.92
CA LYS A 85 -3.64 -5.90 8.75
C LYS A 85 -4.36 -5.89 10.09
N GLY A 86 -5.36 -5.01 10.22
CA GLY A 86 -6.05 -4.81 11.48
C GLY A 86 -5.07 -4.37 12.57
N ARG A 87 -4.92 -5.21 13.62
CA ARG A 87 -4.01 -4.98 14.75
C ARG A 87 -2.67 -5.72 14.61
N THR A 88 -2.41 -6.33 13.47
CA THR A 88 -1.20 -7.12 13.23
C THR A 88 -0.26 -6.39 12.29
N ILE A 89 1.00 -6.27 12.69
CA ILE A 89 2.10 -5.80 11.84
C ILE A 89 2.86 -7.03 11.36
N ARG A 90 3.03 -7.15 10.04
CA ARG A 90 3.93 -8.13 9.44
C ARG A 90 5.14 -7.41 8.90
N LEU A 91 6.31 -7.73 9.46
CA LEU A 91 7.59 -7.31 8.93
C LEU A 91 8.01 -8.28 7.82
N GLY A 92 8.51 -7.75 6.72
CA GLY A 92 8.78 -8.48 5.49
C GLY A 92 7.55 -8.63 4.58
N ASP A 93 7.80 -8.80 3.29
CA ASP A 93 6.79 -9.08 2.28
C ASP A 93 6.59 -10.59 2.04
N GLY A 94 7.45 -11.44 2.62
CA GLY A 94 7.45 -12.89 2.42
C GLY A 94 8.14 -13.34 1.12
N LYS A 95 8.76 -12.41 0.37
CA LYS A 95 9.56 -12.70 -0.83
C LYS A 95 11.04 -12.34 -0.67
N GLY A 96 11.39 -11.54 0.34
CA GLY A 96 12.78 -11.25 0.72
C GLY A 96 12.99 -11.37 2.23
N GLY A 97 14.18 -11.84 2.63
CA GLY A 97 14.66 -11.75 4.01
C GLY A 97 14.87 -10.29 4.42
N PHE A 98 15.07 -10.06 5.72
CA PHE A 98 15.45 -8.74 6.20
C PHE A 98 16.83 -8.37 5.68
N ALA A 99 16.98 -7.15 5.16
CA ALA A 99 18.31 -6.62 4.89
C ALA A 99 18.93 -6.29 6.25
N SER A 100 19.99 -7.02 6.62
CA SER A 100 20.75 -6.79 7.85
C SER A 100 22.15 -6.32 7.47
N THR A 101 22.60 -5.22 8.06
CA THR A 101 23.98 -4.76 7.94
C THR A 101 24.68 -5.06 9.27
N LEU A 102 25.68 -5.93 9.22
CA LEU A 102 26.59 -6.28 10.33
C LEU A 102 27.84 -5.42 10.25
#